data_AF-R0BS41-F1
#
_entry.id   AF-R0BS41-F1
#
_cell.length_a   1.000
_cell.length_b   1.000
_cell.length_c   1.000
_cell.angle_alpha   90.00
_cell.angle_beta   90.00
_cell.angle_gamma   90.00
#
_symmetry.space_group_name_H-M   'P 1'
#
loop_
_entity.id
_entity.type
_entity.pdbx_description
1 polymer ?
#
loop_
_entity_poly.entity_id
_entity_poly.type
_entity_poly.pdbx_seq_one_letter_code
_entity_poly.pdbx_strand_id
1 'polypeptide(L)'
;MRRKRGLCLLLAASMVLGSSFTALAADKKIDTVKLSFSYSKAPESGDEIGDITVKAGSSGFEVDSAEYTNIEDQDTWTVGDIPEVKVELSAKDGYKFSYTSKSHFSLSGCNADFKKAKIYDDGQYIEVYAELKRIGGKLQGASDLEWSDTTAEWEEIEGAKSYDVKLLRDDKTVTTVSTTGTSYNFAGYFNREGDYTFRVRAISRYNNKTGEWSEDSSSLYIDEDELGRYGGSGHWEQDGTGVWYAYDTGGYPASCWKQINGAWYYFNNKGYILTGWQKLDGTWYYLNPSNGIMMTGWQAINGKWYYMNGSGEMQTGWQAINGRWYYLDGSGAMLTGWQRLGGQWYYLDPSGAMLTGWQAINGKYYYLGTNGAMYYNTWTPDGKYVDGSGAWVQ
;
A
#
# COMPACT_ATOMS: atom_id res chain seq x y z
N MET A 1 36.67 60.90 -24.80
CA MET A 1 36.14 61.82 -25.84
C MET A 1 34.73 62.21 -25.40
N ARG A 2 34.44 63.30 -24.67
CA ARG A 2 34.46 64.76 -24.96
C ARG A 2 33.67 65.20 -26.21
N ARG A 3 32.43 65.70 -25.99
CA ARG A 3 31.86 67.05 -26.30
C ARG A 3 30.31 66.92 -26.35
N LYS A 4 29.47 67.54 -25.50
CA LYS A 4 29.13 68.96 -25.18
C LYS A 4 28.52 69.79 -26.34
N ARG A 5 27.37 70.43 -26.02
CA ARG A 5 26.69 71.65 -26.57
C ARG A 5 25.47 71.36 -27.46
N GLY A 6 24.35 72.10 -27.38
CA GLY A 6 24.02 73.30 -26.61
C GLY A 6 22.58 73.76 -26.88
N LEU A 7 22.02 74.48 -25.91
CA LEU A 7 20.77 75.25 -25.91
C LEU A 7 20.74 76.33 -27.01
N CYS A 8 19.56 76.68 -27.55
CA CYS A 8 19.10 78.08 -27.64
C CYS A 8 17.64 78.23 -28.14
N LEU A 9 16.95 79.17 -27.48
CA LEU A 9 15.58 79.65 -27.61
C LEU A 9 15.50 80.85 -28.59
N LEU A 10 14.36 81.08 -29.26
CA LEU A 10 13.55 82.33 -29.28
C LEU A 10 12.71 82.57 -30.56
N LEU A 11 11.41 82.75 -30.31
CA LEU A 11 10.42 83.73 -30.84
C LEU A 11 10.14 83.93 -32.36
N ALA A 12 8.93 83.49 -32.73
CA ALA A 12 7.83 84.17 -33.44
C ALA A 12 8.09 85.26 -34.51
N ALA A 13 7.60 85.01 -35.73
CA ALA A 13 6.79 85.97 -36.50
C ALA A 13 6.02 85.24 -37.63
N SER A 14 4.71 85.46 -37.63
CA SER A 14 3.66 84.85 -38.44
C SER A 14 3.58 85.36 -39.88
N MET A 15 3.32 84.48 -40.85
CA MET A 15 2.51 84.80 -42.04
C MET A 15 1.67 83.58 -42.47
N VAL A 16 0.35 83.77 -42.31
CA VAL A 16 -0.74 82.85 -42.62
C VAL A 16 -0.93 82.78 -44.12
N LEU A 17 -0.85 81.59 -44.71
CA LEU A 17 -1.61 81.23 -45.92
C LEU A 17 -1.86 79.72 -45.96
N GLY A 18 -3.12 79.35 -45.67
CA GLY A 18 -3.78 78.15 -46.19
C GLY A 18 -3.32 76.79 -45.68
N SER A 19 -3.65 76.45 -44.43
CA SER A 19 -3.85 75.05 -44.07
C SER A 19 -5.33 74.83 -43.78
N SER A 20 -5.98 74.09 -44.68
CA SER A 20 -7.22 73.38 -44.39
C SER A 20 -7.01 72.70 -43.03
N PHE A 21 -7.73 73.14 -42.00
CA PHE A 21 -7.87 72.32 -40.81
C PHE A 21 -8.64 71.08 -41.27
N THR A 22 -7.92 70.02 -41.63
CA THR A 22 -8.48 68.67 -41.53
C THR A 22 -8.80 68.52 -40.05
N ALA A 23 -10.08 68.65 -39.70
CA ALA A 23 -10.54 68.21 -38.41
C ALA A 23 -10.01 66.78 -38.24
N LEU A 24 -9.08 66.57 -37.29
CA LEU A 24 -8.71 65.23 -36.86
C LEU A 24 -10.02 64.61 -36.37
N ALA A 25 -10.61 63.75 -37.19
CA ALA A 25 -11.78 63.01 -36.81
C ALA A 25 -11.35 62.20 -35.58
N ALA A 26 -11.95 62.45 -34.42
CA ALA A 26 -11.63 61.70 -33.23
C ALA A 26 -11.92 60.22 -33.52
N ASP A 27 -10.93 59.37 -33.29
CA ASP A 27 -11.07 57.93 -33.55
C ASP A 27 -12.30 57.39 -32.83
N LYS A 28 -13.10 56.63 -33.58
CA LYS A 28 -14.30 55.98 -33.10
C LYS A 28 -13.90 54.89 -32.10
N LYS A 29 -14.39 55.01 -30.87
CA LYS A 29 -14.15 54.01 -29.83
C LYS A 29 -14.76 52.67 -30.22
N ILE A 30 -14.00 51.61 -29.98
CA ILE A 30 -14.47 50.23 -30.05
C ILE A 30 -15.11 49.89 -28.70
N ASP A 31 -16.43 49.97 -28.63
CA ASP A 31 -17.18 49.75 -27.39
C ASP A 31 -17.28 48.28 -26.99
N THR A 32 -17.17 47.35 -27.95
CA THR A 32 -17.20 45.92 -27.68
C THR A 32 -16.27 45.17 -28.63
N VAL A 33 -15.35 44.40 -28.06
CA VAL A 33 -14.49 43.47 -28.78
C VAL A 33 -15.17 42.11 -28.81
N LYS A 34 -15.65 41.71 -29.98
CA LYS A 34 -16.26 40.38 -30.19
C LYS A 34 -15.23 39.46 -30.83
N LEU A 35 -14.93 38.33 -30.18
CA LEU A 35 -13.99 37.32 -30.68
C LEU A 35 -14.66 35.94 -30.71
N SER A 36 -14.40 35.20 -31.79
CA SER A 36 -14.82 33.81 -31.93
C SER A 36 -13.58 32.92 -32.00
N PHE A 37 -13.42 32.05 -31.01
CA PHE A 37 -12.33 31.08 -30.90
C PHE A 37 -12.73 29.77 -31.56
N SER A 38 -11.80 29.15 -32.27
CA SER A 38 -11.98 27.82 -32.86
C SER A 38 -10.66 27.09 -32.98
N TYR A 39 -10.66 25.80 -32.67
CA TYR A 39 -9.61 24.84 -33.00
C TYR A 39 -10.11 23.85 -34.05
N SER A 40 -9.20 23.20 -34.78
CA SER A 40 -9.53 22.13 -35.74
C SER A 40 -9.96 20.84 -35.04
N LYS A 41 -9.34 20.55 -33.89
CA LYS A 41 -9.66 19.46 -32.96
C LYS A 41 -9.66 20.03 -31.54
N ALA A 42 -10.61 19.60 -30.71
CA ALA A 42 -10.60 19.98 -29.30
C ALA A 42 -9.33 19.44 -28.62
N PRO A 43 -8.58 20.27 -27.88
CA PRO A 43 -7.46 19.81 -27.07
C PRO A 43 -7.87 18.71 -26.10
N GLU A 44 -7.18 17.57 -26.16
CA GLU A 44 -7.30 16.45 -25.24
C GLU A 44 -5.95 16.10 -24.62
N SER A 45 -5.95 15.45 -23.45
CA SER A 45 -4.69 15.07 -22.82
C SER A 45 -3.92 14.07 -23.68
N GLY A 46 -2.62 14.33 -23.84
CA GLY A 46 -1.71 13.56 -24.70
C GLY A 46 -1.66 14.03 -26.14
N ASP A 47 -2.54 14.94 -26.57
CA ASP A 47 -2.45 15.56 -27.89
C ASP A 47 -1.30 16.58 -27.93
N GLU A 48 -0.61 16.64 -29.08
CA GLU A 48 0.28 17.75 -29.41
C GLU A 48 -0.48 19.08 -29.37
N ILE A 49 0.23 20.14 -29.00
CA ILE A 49 -0.35 21.48 -28.93
C ILE A 49 -0.58 22.00 -30.36
N GLY A 50 -1.84 21.97 -30.80
CA GLY A 50 -2.24 22.46 -32.11
C GLY A 50 -2.44 23.97 -32.18
N ASP A 51 -2.96 24.45 -33.31
CA ASP A 51 -3.22 25.87 -33.54
C ASP A 51 -4.58 26.33 -32.97
N ILE A 52 -4.62 27.57 -32.52
CA ILE A 52 -5.86 28.29 -32.20
C ILE A 52 -6.13 29.35 -33.26
N THR A 53 -7.37 29.37 -33.77
CA THR A 53 -7.84 30.44 -34.66
C THR A 53 -8.81 31.34 -33.91
N VAL A 54 -8.60 32.65 -34.01
CA VAL A 54 -9.50 33.66 -33.48
C VAL A 54 -9.96 34.58 -34.60
N LYS A 55 -11.28 34.80 -34.70
CA LYS A 55 -11.88 35.70 -35.70
C LYS A 55 -12.56 36.88 -35.03
N ALA A 56 -12.41 38.06 -35.61
CA ALA A 56 -13.16 39.24 -35.23
C ALA A 56 -14.65 39.04 -35.55
N GLY A 57 -15.52 39.20 -34.55
CA GLY A 57 -16.97 39.16 -34.68
C GLY A 57 -17.62 40.55 -34.81
N SER A 58 -16.81 41.60 -34.91
CA SER A 58 -17.24 43.00 -35.01
C SER A 58 -16.28 43.81 -35.87
N SER A 59 -16.79 44.85 -36.52
CA SER A 59 -15.99 45.79 -37.33
C SER A 59 -15.22 46.79 -36.46
N GLY A 60 -14.05 47.23 -36.92
CA GLY A 60 -13.26 48.31 -36.30
C GLY A 60 -11.85 47.90 -35.87
N PHE A 61 -11.53 46.61 -35.92
CA PHE A 61 -10.20 46.07 -35.66
C PHE A 61 -9.94 44.84 -36.52
N GLU A 62 -8.69 44.38 -36.51
CA GLU A 62 -8.22 43.14 -37.11
C GLU A 62 -7.60 42.25 -36.04
N VAL A 63 -7.60 40.94 -36.27
CA VAL A 63 -6.86 39.98 -35.44
C VAL A 63 -5.52 39.77 -36.11
N ASP A 64 -4.45 40.17 -35.44
CA ASP A 64 -3.08 40.07 -35.96
C ASP A 64 -2.51 38.68 -35.70
N SER A 65 -2.69 38.18 -34.48
CA SER A 65 -2.23 36.86 -34.05
C SER A 65 -3.10 36.28 -32.93
N ALA A 66 -3.05 34.96 -32.79
CA ALA A 66 -3.60 34.26 -31.63
C ALA A 66 -2.69 33.08 -31.32
N GLU A 67 -2.16 33.02 -30.11
CA GLU A 67 -1.21 32.00 -29.69
C GLU A 67 -1.46 31.54 -28.25
N TYR A 68 -1.15 30.28 -27.98
CA TYR A 68 -1.14 29.77 -26.61
C TYR A 68 0.07 30.33 -25.86
N THR A 69 -0.13 30.80 -24.63
CA THR A 69 0.93 31.46 -23.85
C THR A 69 1.45 30.65 -22.67
N ASN A 70 0.79 29.55 -22.31
CA ASN A 70 1.18 28.71 -21.18
C ASN A 70 1.70 27.35 -21.65
N ILE A 71 2.58 27.37 -22.66
CA ILE A 71 3.07 26.16 -23.34
C ILE A 71 4.61 26.09 -23.43
N GLU A 72 5.33 27.02 -22.79
CA GLU A 72 6.78 27.20 -23.00
C GLU A 72 7.63 25.96 -22.68
N ASP A 73 7.16 25.09 -21.77
CA ASP A 73 7.86 23.87 -21.33
C ASP A 73 7.05 22.58 -21.60
N GLN A 74 6.07 22.60 -22.52
CA GLN A 74 5.24 21.43 -22.83
C GLN A 74 4.94 21.29 -24.33
N ASP A 75 5.12 20.07 -24.85
CA ASP A 75 4.78 19.74 -26.24
C ASP A 75 3.37 19.16 -26.39
N THR A 76 2.74 18.75 -25.28
CA THR A 76 1.42 18.12 -25.25
C THR A 76 0.54 18.71 -24.15
N TRP A 77 -0.77 18.55 -24.28
CA TRP A 77 -1.73 18.90 -23.22
C TRP A 77 -1.77 17.84 -22.13
N THR A 78 -1.81 18.25 -20.87
CA THR A 78 -2.00 17.36 -19.72
C THR A 78 -3.38 17.55 -19.08
N VAL A 79 -3.86 16.54 -18.35
CA VAL A 79 -5.16 16.65 -17.66
C VAL A 79 -5.06 17.69 -16.56
N GLY A 80 -5.90 18.72 -16.65
CA GLY A 80 -5.90 19.81 -15.68
C GLY A 80 -5.48 21.14 -16.25
N ASP A 81 -4.75 21.15 -17.37
CA ASP A 81 -4.32 22.36 -18.05
C ASP A 81 -5.52 23.25 -18.40
N ILE A 82 -5.32 24.57 -18.30
CA ILE A 82 -6.26 25.56 -18.78
C ILE A 82 -5.53 26.32 -19.90
N PRO A 83 -5.83 26.04 -21.18
CA PRO A 83 -5.16 26.74 -22.27
C PRO A 83 -5.41 28.25 -22.17
N GLU A 84 -4.33 29.03 -22.12
CA GLU A 84 -4.37 30.49 -22.13
C GLU A 84 -3.98 30.97 -23.53
N VAL A 85 -4.83 31.79 -24.14
CA VAL A 85 -4.61 32.33 -25.48
C VAL A 85 -4.42 33.84 -25.36
N LYS A 86 -3.31 34.34 -25.90
CA LYS A 86 -3.11 35.77 -26.17
C LYS A 86 -3.55 36.04 -27.62
N VAL A 87 -4.43 37.02 -27.77
CA VAL A 87 -4.91 37.51 -29.06
C VAL A 87 -4.43 38.94 -29.22
N GLU A 88 -3.71 39.20 -30.28
CA GLU A 88 -3.18 40.52 -30.62
C GLU A 88 -4.10 41.16 -31.65
N LEU A 89 -4.57 42.38 -31.38
CA LEU A 89 -5.52 43.09 -32.23
C LEU A 89 -5.03 44.49 -32.54
N SER A 90 -5.15 44.90 -33.80
CA SER A 90 -4.89 46.25 -34.28
C SER A 90 -6.19 46.96 -34.65
N ALA A 91 -6.34 48.21 -34.24
CA ALA A 91 -7.48 49.03 -34.63
C ALA A 91 -7.38 49.39 -36.13
N LYS A 92 -8.53 49.42 -36.81
CA LYS A 92 -8.59 49.92 -38.19
C LYS A 92 -8.52 51.45 -38.20
N ASP A 93 -8.15 52.03 -39.34
CA ASP A 93 -8.14 53.48 -39.53
C ASP A 93 -9.41 54.16 -39.01
N GLY A 94 -9.24 55.15 -38.13
CA GLY A 94 -10.32 55.89 -37.51
C GLY A 94 -11.00 55.17 -36.34
N TYR A 95 -10.43 54.09 -35.81
CA TYR A 95 -10.89 53.39 -34.61
C TYR A 95 -9.82 53.36 -33.52
N LYS A 96 -10.26 53.15 -32.27
CA LYS A 96 -9.36 52.87 -31.16
C LYS A 96 -10.00 52.03 -30.06
N PHE A 97 -9.19 51.22 -29.39
CA PHE A 97 -9.55 50.55 -28.15
C PHE A 97 -9.52 51.54 -26.98
N SER A 98 -10.46 51.42 -26.05
CA SER A 98 -10.53 52.31 -24.87
C SER A 98 -10.92 51.58 -23.58
N TYR A 99 -11.19 50.28 -23.65
CA TYR A 99 -11.72 49.49 -22.54
C TYR A 99 -10.97 48.18 -22.38
N THR A 100 -10.66 47.83 -21.14
CA THR A 100 -10.01 46.57 -20.75
C THR A 100 -10.83 45.75 -19.75
N SER A 101 -11.99 46.26 -19.32
CA SER A 101 -12.88 45.55 -18.41
C SER A 101 -13.69 44.48 -19.15
N LYS A 102 -13.90 43.33 -18.47
CA LYS A 102 -14.61 42.13 -18.99
C LYS A 102 -15.93 42.43 -19.71
N SER A 103 -16.69 43.43 -19.26
CA SER A 103 -17.98 43.82 -19.86
C SER A 103 -17.90 44.28 -21.32
N HIS A 104 -16.72 44.67 -21.80
CA HIS A 104 -16.50 45.10 -23.19
C HIS A 104 -16.00 43.97 -24.09
N PHE A 105 -15.88 42.75 -23.57
CA PHE A 105 -15.41 41.59 -24.33
C PHE A 105 -16.52 40.56 -24.40
N SER A 106 -16.83 40.13 -25.63
CA SER A 106 -17.76 39.05 -25.89
C SER A 106 -16.99 37.95 -26.61
N LEU A 107 -16.58 36.94 -25.86
CA LEU A 107 -15.85 35.79 -26.37
C LEU A 107 -16.83 34.64 -26.59
N SER A 108 -16.64 33.90 -27.67
CA SER A 108 -17.47 32.75 -28.04
C SER A 108 -16.61 31.65 -28.66
N GLY A 109 -17.11 30.41 -28.64
CA GLY A 109 -16.36 29.24 -29.09
C GLY A 109 -15.31 28.77 -28.06
N CYS A 110 -14.96 27.48 -28.13
CA CYS A 110 -13.95 26.83 -27.26
C CYS A 110 -14.12 26.99 -25.73
N ASN A 111 -15.31 27.42 -25.28
CA ASN A 111 -15.58 27.88 -23.91
C ASN A 111 -14.60 28.96 -23.44
N ALA A 112 -14.19 29.86 -24.34
CA ALA A 112 -13.29 30.96 -24.01
C ALA A 112 -13.92 31.91 -22.98
N ASP A 113 -13.23 32.14 -21.86
CA ASP A 113 -13.56 33.14 -20.87
C ASP A 113 -12.50 34.25 -20.83
N PHE A 114 -12.96 35.48 -20.64
CA PHE A 114 -12.07 36.64 -20.61
C PHE A 114 -11.21 36.61 -19.34
N LYS A 115 -9.89 36.70 -19.51
CA LYS A 115 -8.92 36.78 -18.41
C LYS A 115 -8.48 38.22 -18.15
N LYS A 116 -7.92 38.88 -19.16
CA LYS A 116 -7.41 40.27 -19.06
C LYS A 116 -7.24 40.87 -20.45
N ALA A 117 -7.11 42.20 -20.51
CA ALA A 117 -6.69 42.88 -21.72
C ALA A 117 -5.75 44.05 -21.38
N LYS A 118 -4.86 44.38 -22.32
CA LYS A 118 -3.88 45.47 -22.17
C LYS A 118 -3.80 46.27 -23.46
N ILE A 119 -4.07 47.56 -23.35
CA ILE A 119 -4.04 48.51 -24.46
C ILE A 119 -2.64 49.14 -24.56
N TYR A 120 -2.19 49.35 -25.79
CA TYR A 120 -0.95 50.02 -26.13
C TYR A 120 -1.21 51.06 -27.24
N ASP A 121 -0.18 51.84 -27.56
CA ASP A 121 -0.16 52.79 -28.69
C ASP A 121 -1.41 53.69 -28.75
N ASP A 122 -1.78 54.26 -27.60
CA ASP A 122 -2.96 55.14 -27.42
C ASP A 122 -4.29 54.54 -27.93
N GLY A 123 -4.41 53.20 -27.88
CA GLY A 123 -5.61 52.49 -28.32
C GLY A 123 -5.53 51.91 -29.72
N GLN A 124 -4.38 52.00 -30.40
CA GLN A 124 -4.20 51.39 -31.73
C GLN A 124 -3.92 49.89 -31.65
N TYR A 125 -3.41 49.40 -30.52
CA TYR A 125 -3.10 47.99 -30.31
C TYR A 125 -3.65 47.50 -28.96
N ILE A 126 -4.15 46.25 -28.91
CA ILE A 126 -4.58 45.61 -27.66
C ILE A 126 -4.21 44.13 -27.67
N GLU A 127 -3.71 43.65 -26.53
CA GLU A 127 -3.62 42.23 -26.23
C GLU A 127 -4.84 41.81 -25.41
N VAL A 128 -5.50 40.73 -25.82
CA VAL A 128 -6.61 40.12 -25.10
C VAL A 128 -6.22 38.71 -24.72
N TYR A 129 -6.29 38.40 -23.43
CA TYR A 129 -6.00 37.08 -22.89
C TYR A 129 -7.31 36.38 -22.54
N ALA A 130 -7.45 35.13 -22.99
CA ALA A 130 -8.61 34.30 -22.71
C ALA A 130 -8.17 32.93 -22.17
N GLU A 131 -8.95 32.37 -21.26
CA GLU A 131 -8.81 30.99 -20.80
C GLU A 131 -9.82 30.12 -21.54
N LEU A 132 -9.40 28.97 -22.07
CA LEU A 132 -10.29 28.02 -22.73
C LEU A 132 -10.79 26.95 -21.76
N LYS A 133 -11.59 26.01 -22.28
CA LYS A 133 -12.01 24.82 -21.54
C LYS A 133 -10.79 24.10 -20.93
N ARG A 134 -10.84 23.84 -19.62
CA ARG A 134 -9.88 22.97 -18.94
C ARG A 134 -9.79 21.61 -19.63
N ILE A 135 -8.57 21.15 -19.87
CA ILE A 135 -8.29 19.84 -20.45
C ILE A 135 -8.77 18.75 -19.48
N GLY A 136 -9.75 17.98 -19.94
CA GLY A 136 -10.22 16.78 -19.26
C GLY A 136 -9.50 15.55 -19.77
N GLY A 137 -9.79 14.39 -19.18
CA GLY A 137 -9.16 13.14 -19.59
C GLY A 137 -8.91 12.23 -18.41
N LYS A 138 -8.07 11.23 -18.64
CA LYS A 138 -7.55 10.32 -17.62
C LYS A 138 -6.11 10.68 -17.34
N LEU A 139 -5.73 10.65 -16.06
CA LEU A 139 -4.33 10.77 -15.69
C LEU A 139 -3.56 9.53 -16.18
N GLN A 140 -2.28 9.71 -16.50
CA GLN A 140 -1.39 8.62 -16.86
C GLN A 140 -1.18 7.67 -15.66
N GLY A 141 -0.66 6.47 -15.94
CA GLY A 141 -0.26 5.54 -14.89
C GLY A 141 0.92 6.11 -14.09
N ALA A 142 1.05 5.70 -12.82
CA ALA A 142 2.17 6.14 -12.00
C ALA A 142 3.52 5.61 -12.52
N SER A 143 4.57 6.38 -12.27
CA SER A 143 5.98 6.08 -12.50
C SER A 143 6.71 5.76 -11.18
N ASP A 144 7.93 5.23 -11.32
CA ASP A 144 8.86 4.96 -10.22
C ASP A 144 8.25 4.13 -9.09
N LEU A 145 7.64 3.00 -9.48
CA LEU A 145 7.06 2.04 -8.54
C LEU A 145 8.17 1.22 -7.88
N GLU A 146 8.36 1.43 -6.58
CA GLU A 146 9.39 0.75 -5.80
C GLU A 146 8.81 0.08 -4.53
N TRP A 147 9.50 -0.98 -4.10
CA TRP A 147 9.27 -1.61 -2.81
C TRP A 147 10.29 -1.09 -1.79
N SER A 148 9.77 -0.60 -0.67
CA SER A 148 10.52 -0.32 0.55
C SER A 148 10.10 -1.33 1.62
N ASP A 149 10.80 -2.46 1.69
CA ASP A 149 10.38 -3.65 2.43
C ASP A 149 8.96 -4.08 2.01
N THR A 150 7.96 -3.89 2.88
CA THR A 150 6.56 -4.23 2.60
C THR A 150 5.69 -3.05 2.13
N THR A 151 6.31 -1.90 1.93
CA THR A 151 5.63 -0.66 1.53
C THR A 151 5.83 -0.41 0.05
N ALA A 152 4.71 -0.31 -0.68
CA ALA A 152 4.70 0.13 -2.06
C ALA A 152 4.79 1.66 -2.10
N GLU A 153 5.68 2.21 -2.93
CA GLU A 153 5.92 3.64 -3.10
C GLU A 153 5.89 4.00 -4.59
N TRP A 154 5.45 5.21 -4.93
CA TRP A 154 5.39 5.71 -6.31
C TRP A 154 5.54 7.23 -6.37
N GLU A 155 5.83 7.77 -7.56
CA GLU A 155 5.92 9.20 -7.78
C GLU A 155 4.54 9.89 -7.75
N GLU A 156 4.46 11.09 -7.18
CA GLU A 156 3.21 11.87 -7.17
C GLU A 156 2.76 12.22 -8.60
N ILE A 157 1.53 11.88 -8.93
CA ILE A 157 0.92 12.28 -10.20
C ILE A 157 0.27 13.64 -10.01
N GLU A 158 0.73 14.64 -10.76
CA GLU A 158 0.12 15.97 -10.74
C GLU A 158 -1.39 15.90 -11.03
N GLY A 159 -2.18 16.60 -10.23
CA GLY A 159 -3.62 16.59 -10.36
C GLY A 159 -4.31 15.34 -9.80
N ALA A 160 -3.60 14.41 -9.16
CA ALA A 160 -4.22 13.31 -8.42
C ALA A 160 -4.97 13.83 -7.18
N LYS A 161 -6.18 13.32 -6.95
CA LYS A 161 -6.96 13.49 -5.71
C LYS A 161 -6.67 12.38 -4.72
N SER A 162 -6.50 11.18 -5.25
CA SER A 162 -6.27 9.93 -4.53
C SER A 162 -5.76 8.89 -5.53
N TYR A 163 -5.37 7.72 -5.03
CA TYR A 163 -4.84 6.61 -5.80
C TYR A 163 -5.61 5.33 -5.47
N ASP A 164 -5.79 4.47 -6.46
CA ASP A 164 -6.05 3.05 -6.25
C ASP A 164 -4.73 2.29 -6.44
N VAL A 165 -4.42 1.40 -5.50
CA VAL A 165 -3.23 0.55 -5.53
C VAL A 165 -3.68 -0.90 -5.55
N LYS A 166 -3.27 -1.63 -6.58
CA LYS A 166 -3.61 -3.03 -6.76
C LYS A 166 -2.40 -3.89 -6.45
N LEU A 167 -2.54 -4.78 -5.48
CA LEU A 167 -1.54 -5.80 -5.19
C LEU A 167 -1.84 -7.05 -6.02
N LEU A 168 -0.82 -7.59 -6.66
CA LEU A 168 -0.86 -8.85 -7.38
C LEU A 168 0.10 -9.86 -6.72
N ARG A 169 -0.23 -11.14 -6.84
CA ARG A 169 0.63 -12.28 -6.52
C ARG A 169 0.54 -13.28 -7.65
N ASP A 170 1.68 -13.64 -8.24
CA ASP A 170 1.76 -14.54 -9.40
C ASP A 170 0.77 -14.11 -10.51
N ASP A 171 0.80 -12.81 -10.84
CA ASP A 171 -0.07 -12.13 -11.82
C ASP A 171 -1.58 -12.10 -11.49
N LYS A 172 -1.98 -12.57 -10.30
CA LYS A 172 -3.38 -12.57 -9.85
C LYS A 172 -3.61 -11.49 -8.83
N THR A 173 -4.70 -10.75 -9.00
CA THR A 173 -5.11 -9.72 -8.03
C THR A 173 -5.33 -10.34 -6.64
N VAL A 174 -4.63 -9.81 -5.64
CA VAL A 174 -4.82 -10.11 -4.23
C VAL A 174 -5.84 -9.15 -3.63
N THR A 175 -5.62 -7.84 -3.82
CA THR A 175 -6.50 -6.79 -3.31
C THR A 175 -6.37 -5.50 -4.12
N THR A 176 -7.30 -4.58 -3.95
CA THR A 176 -7.19 -3.19 -4.40
C THR A 176 -7.60 -2.28 -3.27
N VAL A 177 -6.70 -1.36 -2.92
CA VAL A 177 -6.88 -0.40 -1.82
C VAL A 177 -6.89 1.01 -2.38
N SER A 178 -7.48 1.96 -1.66
CA SER A 178 -7.44 3.38 -2.02
C SER A 178 -6.71 4.18 -0.95
N THR A 179 -5.89 5.15 -1.35
CA THR A 179 -5.14 6.04 -0.46
C THR A 179 -5.02 7.43 -1.06
N THR A 180 -4.74 8.45 -0.24
CA THR A 180 -4.40 9.81 -0.71
C THR A 180 -2.90 10.07 -0.73
N GLY A 181 -2.11 9.24 -0.05
CA GLY A 181 -0.64 9.33 -0.07
C GLY A 181 -0.04 8.67 -1.30
N THR A 182 1.28 8.77 -1.44
CA THR A 182 2.10 8.16 -2.50
C THR A 182 2.75 6.85 -2.07
N SER A 183 2.21 6.25 -1.00
CA SER A 183 2.65 4.94 -0.53
C SER A 183 1.51 4.18 0.15
N TYR A 184 1.67 2.85 0.22
CA TYR A 184 0.78 1.97 0.96
C TYR A 184 1.53 0.74 1.49
N ASN A 185 1.32 0.41 2.77
CA ASN A 185 1.95 -0.76 3.39
C ASN A 185 1.08 -2.01 3.20
N PHE A 186 1.62 -3.02 2.50
CA PHE A 186 0.94 -4.29 2.19
C PHE A 186 1.33 -5.45 3.12
N ALA A 187 2.06 -5.20 4.22
CA ALA A 187 2.60 -6.25 5.07
C ALA A 187 1.58 -7.32 5.50
N GLY A 188 0.33 -6.94 5.75
CA GLY A 188 -0.69 -7.89 6.19
C GLY A 188 -1.28 -8.76 5.07
N TYR A 189 -0.95 -8.50 3.81
CA TYR A 189 -1.38 -9.29 2.64
C TYR A 189 -0.33 -10.31 2.18
N PHE A 190 0.88 -10.31 2.75
CA PHE A 190 1.94 -11.28 2.47
C PHE A 190 1.74 -12.56 3.27
N ASN A 191 0.66 -13.26 2.96
CA ASN A 191 0.17 -14.43 3.68
C ASN A 191 0.28 -15.73 2.89
N ARG A 192 1.00 -15.70 1.77
CA ARG A 192 1.34 -16.87 0.97
C ARG A 192 2.61 -16.59 0.19
N GLU A 193 3.42 -17.61 -0.01
CA GLU A 193 4.57 -17.55 -0.90
C GLU A 193 4.15 -17.12 -2.31
N GLY A 194 5.01 -16.33 -2.96
CA GLY A 194 4.85 -15.96 -4.36
C GLY A 194 5.54 -14.65 -4.73
N ASP A 195 5.49 -14.32 -6.02
CA ASP A 195 6.00 -13.06 -6.55
C ASP A 195 4.93 -11.98 -6.45
N TYR A 196 5.19 -10.96 -5.63
CA TYR A 196 4.29 -9.82 -5.45
C TYR A 196 4.73 -8.63 -6.29
N THR A 197 3.78 -8.08 -7.03
CA THR A 197 3.92 -6.79 -7.74
C THR A 197 2.73 -5.91 -7.39
N PHE A 198 2.85 -4.61 -7.65
CA PHE A 198 1.73 -3.70 -7.55
C PHE A 198 1.59 -2.81 -8.78
N ARG A 199 0.37 -2.30 -8.98
CA ARG A 199 0.06 -1.25 -9.94
C ARG A 199 -0.65 -0.12 -9.25
N VAL A 200 -0.50 1.10 -9.77
CA VAL A 200 -1.11 2.30 -9.23
C VAL A 200 -1.85 3.05 -10.34
N ARG A 201 -3.03 3.60 -10.03
CA ARG A 201 -3.70 4.59 -10.87
C ARG A 201 -4.19 5.76 -10.02
N ALA A 202 -4.10 6.98 -10.55
CA ALA A 202 -4.67 8.16 -9.89
C ALA A 202 -6.16 8.35 -10.19
N ILE A 203 -6.87 9.02 -9.29
CA ILE A 203 -8.20 9.58 -9.50
C ILE A 203 -8.02 11.10 -9.63
N SER A 204 -8.44 11.69 -10.75
CA SER A 204 -8.19 13.12 -10.99
C SER A 204 -8.99 14.03 -10.07
N ARG A 205 -8.36 15.09 -9.53
CA ARG A 205 -9.03 16.13 -8.73
C ARG A 205 -9.89 17.08 -9.58
N TYR A 206 -9.65 17.14 -10.89
CA TYR A 206 -10.36 18.07 -11.78
C TYR A 206 -11.72 17.53 -12.25
N ASN A 207 -11.83 16.21 -12.41
CA ASN A 207 -13.02 15.59 -13.02
C ASN A 207 -13.43 14.26 -12.38
N ASN A 208 -12.76 13.81 -11.31
CA ASN A 208 -12.98 12.54 -10.62
C ASN A 208 -12.89 11.27 -11.50
N LYS A 209 -12.33 11.37 -12.71
CA LYS A 209 -12.11 10.19 -13.56
C LYS A 209 -10.93 9.38 -13.04
N THR A 210 -11.08 8.06 -13.11
CA THR A 210 -10.00 7.10 -12.87
C THR A 210 -8.99 7.15 -14.02
N GLY A 211 -7.73 7.30 -13.68
CA GLY A 211 -6.59 7.23 -14.58
C GLY A 211 -6.33 5.82 -15.11
N GLU A 212 -5.28 5.72 -15.92
CA GLU A 212 -4.76 4.44 -16.37
C GLU A 212 -3.94 3.76 -15.27
N TRP A 213 -3.90 2.43 -15.29
CA TRP A 213 -2.98 1.69 -14.43
C TRP A 213 -1.55 1.87 -14.92
N SER A 214 -0.60 2.00 -14.00
CA SER A 214 0.82 1.81 -14.28
C SER A 214 1.09 0.41 -14.86
N GLU A 215 2.29 0.25 -15.41
CA GLU A 215 2.90 -1.07 -15.53
C GLU A 215 3.16 -1.69 -14.15
N ASP A 216 3.51 -2.97 -14.12
CA ASP A 216 3.87 -3.65 -12.88
C ASP A 216 5.14 -3.04 -12.26
N SER A 217 5.15 -2.93 -10.93
CA SER A 217 6.36 -2.66 -10.16
C SER A 217 7.42 -3.74 -10.37
N SER A 218 8.62 -3.52 -9.82
CA SER A 218 9.54 -4.63 -9.55
C SER A 218 8.88 -5.70 -8.66
N SER A 219 9.31 -6.95 -8.82
CA SER A 219 8.81 -8.08 -8.04
C SER A 219 9.45 -8.12 -6.65
N LEU A 220 8.62 -8.32 -5.63
CA LEU A 220 9.02 -8.69 -4.29
C LEU A 220 8.64 -10.16 -4.07
N TYR A 221 9.64 -11.05 -4.02
CA TYR A 221 9.40 -12.45 -3.70
C TYR A 221 9.27 -12.62 -2.18
N ILE A 222 8.21 -13.29 -1.74
CA ILE A 222 8.03 -13.68 -0.34
C ILE A 222 8.12 -15.19 -0.27
N ASP A 223 9.04 -15.72 0.53
CA ASP A 223 9.19 -17.15 0.77
C ASP A 223 8.22 -17.67 1.86
N GLU A 224 8.15 -18.99 2.03
CA GLU A 224 7.30 -19.61 3.06
C GLU A 224 7.78 -19.32 4.49
N ASP A 225 9.09 -19.14 4.72
CA ASP A 225 9.66 -18.87 6.05
C ASP A 225 9.52 -17.41 6.52
N GLU A 226 9.16 -16.52 5.61
CA GLU A 226 8.77 -15.15 5.85
C GLU A 226 7.27 -14.99 6.17
N LEU A 227 6.46 -16.03 5.92
CA LEU A 227 5.04 -16.01 6.23
C LEU A 227 4.82 -15.90 7.75
N GLY A 228 4.26 -14.77 8.17
CA GLY A 228 4.02 -14.46 9.57
C GLY A 228 5.09 -13.55 10.21
N ARG A 229 6.18 -13.22 9.52
CA ARG A 229 7.08 -12.10 9.92
C ARG A 229 6.36 -10.77 9.76
N TYR A 230 5.69 -10.62 8.63
CA TYR A 230 4.93 -9.45 8.28
C TYR A 230 3.55 -9.51 8.97
N GLY A 231 3.08 -8.36 9.46
CA GLY A 231 1.84 -8.24 10.23
C GLY A 231 2.06 -7.66 11.62
N GLY A 232 1.45 -6.48 11.83
CA GLY A 232 1.48 -5.71 13.06
C GLY A 232 0.24 -5.96 13.94
N SER A 233 -0.30 -4.89 14.52
CA SER A 233 -1.55 -4.95 15.27
C SER A 233 -2.74 -5.31 14.38
N GLY A 234 -3.84 -5.67 15.03
CA GLY A 234 -5.02 -6.23 14.41
C GLY A 234 -6.02 -6.67 15.47
N HIS A 235 -7.10 -7.29 15.00
CA HIS A 235 -8.22 -7.70 15.84
C HIS A 235 -8.71 -9.10 15.44
N TRP A 236 -9.32 -9.79 16.41
CA TRP A 236 -9.93 -11.09 16.18
C TRP A 236 -11.30 -10.93 15.53
N GLU A 237 -11.55 -11.72 14.51
CA GLU A 237 -12.80 -11.77 13.77
C GLU A 237 -13.33 -13.22 13.73
N GLN A 238 -14.64 -13.36 13.57
CA GLN A 238 -15.30 -14.68 13.53
C GLN A 238 -16.46 -14.71 12.55
N ASP A 239 -16.58 -15.82 11.83
CA ASP A 239 -17.69 -16.12 10.93
C ASP A 239 -18.22 -17.56 11.17
N GLY A 240 -19.07 -18.04 10.26
CA GLY A 240 -19.60 -19.41 10.32
C GLY A 240 -18.58 -20.51 10.03
N THR A 241 -17.40 -20.17 9.53
CA THR A 241 -16.30 -21.09 9.22
C THR A 241 -15.31 -21.20 10.38
N GLY A 242 -14.98 -20.08 11.03
CA GLY A 242 -14.03 -20.07 12.13
C GLY A 242 -13.63 -18.68 12.60
N VAL A 243 -12.51 -18.63 13.32
CA VAL A 243 -11.92 -17.41 13.91
C VAL A 243 -10.62 -17.10 13.19
N TRP A 244 -10.39 -15.84 12.84
CA TRP A 244 -9.13 -15.36 12.24
C TRP A 244 -8.66 -14.05 12.87
N TYR A 245 -7.44 -13.64 12.54
CA TYR A 245 -6.88 -12.36 12.95
C TYR A 245 -6.76 -11.43 11.75
N ALA A 246 -7.50 -10.32 11.76
CA ALA A 246 -7.43 -9.30 10.72
C ALA A 246 -6.38 -8.24 11.11
N TYR A 247 -5.39 -8.02 10.24
CA TYR A 247 -4.39 -6.98 10.47
C TYR A 247 -4.98 -5.59 10.22
N ASP A 248 -4.54 -4.59 10.98
CA ASP A 248 -4.95 -3.20 10.78
C ASP A 248 -4.46 -2.63 9.44
N THR A 249 -3.38 -3.19 8.90
CA THR A 249 -2.86 -2.91 7.55
C THR A 249 -3.61 -3.68 6.45
N GLY A 250 -4.65 -4.44 6.81
CA GLY A 250 -5.40 -5.31 5.91
C GLY A 250 -4.78 -6.69 5.74
N GLY A 251 -5.58 -7.66 5.29
CA GLY A 251 -5.18 -9.07 5.19
C GLY A 251 -5.17 -9.80 6.55
N TYR A 252 -4.52 -10.97 6.58
CA TYR A 252 -4.56 -11.91 7.71
C TYR A 252 -3.41 -12.94 7.60
N PRO A 253 -2.92 -13.51 8.72
CA PRO A 253 -1.95 -14.60 8.69
C PRO A 253 -2.57 -15.87 8.10
N ALA A 254 -1.82 -16.62 7.29
CA ALA A 254 -2.25 -17.89 6.75
C ALA A 254 -1.06 -18.85 6.60
N SER A 255 -1.32 -20.14 6.77
CA SER A 255 -0.33 -21.23 6.71
C SER A 255 0.88 -21.02 7.64
N CYS A 256 0.72 -20.37 8.79
CA CYS A 256 1.85 -20.01 9.65
C CYS A 256 1.51 -20.02 11.14
N TRP A 257 2.57 -20.10 11.95
CA TRP A 257 2.52 -19.78 13.36
C TRP A 257 2.54 -18.25 13.55
N LYS A 258 1.69 -17.72 14.43
CA LYS A 258 1.75 -16.31 14.84
C LYS A 258 1.57 -16.18 16.35
N GLN A 259 2.45 -15.40 16.97
CA GLN A 259 2.27 -14.99 18.35
C GLN A 259 1.42 -13.72 18.42
N ILE A 260 0.29 -13.80 19.12
CA ILE A 260 -0.66 -12.70 19.31
C ILE A 260 -0.92 -12.57 20.81
N ASN A 261 -0.65 -11.40 21.38
CA ASN A 261 -0.82 -11.11 22.81
C ASN A 261 -0.11 -12.15 23.73
N GLY A 262 1.08 -12.61 23.35
CA GLY A 262 1.89 -13.56 24.11
C GLY A 262 1.51 -15.03 23.94
N ALA A 263 0.44 -15.36 23.21
CA ALA A 263 0.02 -16.73 22.92
C ALA A 263 0.31 -17.09 21.45
N TRP A 264 0.69 -18.35 21.21
CA TRP A 264 0.92 -18.86 19.85
C TRP A 264 -0.35 -19.49 19.28
N TYR A 265 -0.60 -19.21 18.01
CA TYR A 265 -1.70 -19.76 17.22
C TYR A 265 -1.14 -20.27 15.89
N TYR A 266 -1.77 -21.28 15.32
CA TYR A 266 -1.47 -21.71 13.95
C TYR A 266 -2.66 -21.43 13.05
N PHE A 267 -2.41 -20.76 11.93
CA PHE A 267 -3.42 -20.37 10.95
C PHE A 267 -3.38 -21.30 9.74
N ASN A 268 -4.52 -21.79 9.29
CA ASN A 268 -4.61 -22.60 8.08
C ASN A 268 -4.44 -21.74 6.81
N ASN A 269 -4.46 -22.39 5.64
CA ASN A 269 -4.29 -21.72 4.34
C ASN A 269 -5.40 -20.72 3.95
N LYS A 270 -6.49 -20.66 4.72
CA LYS A 270 -7.58 -19.68 4.57
C LYS A 270 -7.56 -18.62 5.67
N GLY A 271 -6.57 -18.66 6.56
CA GLY A 271 -6.41 -17.71 7.65
C GLY A 271 -7.25 -18.00 8.89
N TYR A 272 -7.88 -19.17 9.03
CA TYR A 272 -8.57 -19.53 10.27
C TYR A 272 -7.62 -20.25 11.23
N ILE A 273 -7.75 -19.99 12.54
CA ILE A 273 -6.97 -20.71 13.55
C ILE A 273 -7.34 -22.20 13.56
N LEU A 274 -6.32 -23.04 13.75
CA LEU A 274 -6.50 -24.45 14.03
C LEU A 274 -6.74 -24.69 15.52
N THR A 275 -7.39 -25.80 15.84
CA THR A 275 -7.64 -26.26 17.22
C THR A 275 -7.40 -27.77 17.33
N GLY A 276 -7.24 -28.28 18.56
CA GLY A 276 -6.99 -29.69 18.84
C GLY A 276 -5.61 -30.18 18.41
N TRP A 277 -5.50 -31.48 18.15
CA TRP A 277 -4.25 -32.12 17.71
C TRP A 277 -3.91 -31.73 16.27
N GLN A 278 -2.71 -31.20 16.06
CA GLN A 278 -2.20 -30.81 14.75
C GLN A 278 -0.82 -31.41 14.52
N LYS A 279 -0.61 -32.03 13.35
CA LYS A 279 0.69 -32.51 12.92
C LYS A 279 1.23 -31.55 11.86
N LEU A 280 2.20 -30.74 12.24
CA LEU A 280 2.78 -29.67 11.43
C LEU A 280 4.27 -30.00 11.23
N ASP A 281 4.72 -30.08 9.97
CA ASP A 281 6.10 -30.41 9.59
C ASP A 281 6.68 -31.66 10.29
N GLY A 282 5.83 -32.66 10.48
CA GLY A 282 6.20 -33.92 11.12
C GLY A 282 6.07 -33.93 12.66
N THR A 283 5.87 -32.78 13.29
CA THR A 283 5.78 -32.60 14.74
C THR A 283 4.33 -32.43 15.19
N TRP A 284 3.98 -33.06 16.31
CA TRP A 284 2.63 -32.94 16.90
C TRP A 284 2.57 -31.76 17.88
N TYR A 285 1.50 -31.00 17.78
CA TYR A 285 1.13 -29.91 18.68
C TYR A 285 -0.31 -30.13 19.15
N TYR A 286 -0.64 -29.56 20.31
CA TYR A 286 -2.03 -29.47 20.77
C TYR A 286 -2.42 -28.02 20.94
N LEU A 287 -3.37 -27.59 20.12
CA LEU A 287 -3.97 -26.26 20.17
C LEU A 287 -5.25 -26.37 21.00
N ASN A 288 -5.48 -25.43 21.90
CA ASN A 288 -6.62 -25.46 22.80
C ASN A 288 -7.94 -25.52 21.99
N PRO A 289 -8.82 -26.52 22.25
CA PRO A 289 -10.06 -26.66 21.50
C PRO A 289 -11.03 -25.47 21.55
N SER A 290 -10.98 -24.63 22.60
CA SER A 290 -11.91 -23.51 22.75
C SER A 290 -11.40 -22.21 22.12
N ASN A 291 -10.09 -22.00 22.05
CA ASN A 291 -9.52 -20.71 21.64
C ASN A 291 -8.26 -20.80 20.76
N GLY A 292 -7.79 -22.01 20.42
CA GLY A 292 -6.67 -22.21 19.49
C GLY A 292 -5.28 -21.92 20.06
N ILE A 293 -5.16 -21.55 21.34
CA ILE A 293 -3.85 -21.29 21.97
C ILE A 293 -3.01 -22.58 21.98
N MET A 294 -1.77 -22.49 21.53
CA MET A 294 -0.80 -23.59 21.62
C MET A 294 -0.52 -23.96 23.08
N MET A 295 -0.72 -25.24 23.41
CA MET A 295 -0.53 -25.75 24.76
C MET A 295 0.92 -26.17 24.98
N THR A 296 1.45 -25.88 26.18
CA THR A 296 2.76 -26.33 26.65
C THR A 296 2.62 -27.11 27.96
N GLY A 297 3.63 -27.88 28.34
CA GLY A 297 3.63 -28.67 29.58
C GLY A 297 2.69 -29.88 29.55
N TRP A 298 2.27 -30.33 30.73
CA TRP A 298 1.40 -31.50 30.90
C TRP A 298 -0.05 -31.20 30.49
N GLN A 299 -0.62 -32.05 29.63
CA GLN A 299 -1.97 -31.94 29.12
C GLN A 299 -2.75 -33.24 29.33
N ALA A 300 -3.90 -33.15 30.02
CA ALA A 300 -4.82 -34.27 30.18
C ALA A 300 -5.87 -34.22 29.06
N ILE A 301 -5.77 -35.13 28.09
CA ILE A 301 -6.61 -35.16 26.90
C ILE A 301 -7.23 -36.55 26.78
N ASN A 302 -8.57 -36.61 26.81
CA ASN A 302 -9.34 -37.87 26.70
C ASN A 302 -8.86 -38.98 27.65
N GLY A 303 -8.55 -38.63 28.91
CA GLY A 303 -8.14 -39.58 29.95
C GLY A 303 -6.68 -40.04 29.87
N LYS A 304 -5.88 -39.48 28.96
CA LYS A 304 -4.44 -39.73 28.86
C LYS A 304 -3.66 -38.44 29.12
N TRP A 305 -2.44 -38.59 29.65
CA TRP A 305 -1.52 -37.47 29.84
C TRP A 305 -0.52 -37.41 28.70
N TYR A 306 -0.26 -36.20 28.22
CA TYR A 306 0.71 -35.87 27.20
C TYR A 306 1.60 -34.73 27.72
N TYR A 307 2.82 -34.62 27.20
CA TYR A 307 3.69 -33.50 27.54
C TYR A 307 4.13 -32.76 26.28
N MET A 308 3.90 -31.46 26.27
CA MET A 308 4.36 -30.53 25.24
C MET A 308 5.58 -29.78 25.78
N ASN A 309 6.66 -29.69 25.02
CA ASN A 309 7.84 -28.93 25.44
C ASN A 309 7.56 -27.40 25.43
N GLY A 310 8.59 -26.59 25.72
CA GLY A 310 8.45 -25.13 25.73
C GLY A 310 8.05 -24.52 24.38
N SER A 311 8.34 -25.22 23.28
CA SER A 311 7.94 -24.87 21.91
C SER A 311 6.60 -25.48 21.49
N GLY A 312 5.89 -26.17 22.41
CA GLY A 312 4.59 -26.80 22.16
C GLY A 312 4.67 -28.19 21.50
N GLU A 313 5.87 -28.72 21.26
CA GLU A 313 6.06 -29.99 20.57
C GLU A 313 5.76 -31.16 21.51
N MET A 314 4.92 -32.09 21.07
CA MET A 314 4.59 -33.30 21.81
C MET A 314 5.82 -34.19 21.96
N GLN A 315 6.14 -34.53 23.21
CA GLN A 315 7.27 -35.39 23.53
C GLN A 315 6.89 -36.87 23.50
N THR A 316 7.89 -37.72 23.21
CA THR A 316 7.82 -39.18 23.29
C THR A 316 9.07 -39.71 24.01
N GLY A 317 9.06 -40.98 24.41
CA GLY A 317 10.17 -41.63 25.10
C GLY A 317 10.37 -41.17 26.55
N TRP A 318 11.60 -41.32 27.04
CA TRP A 318 11.99 -40.91 28.40
C TRP A 318 12.11 -39.40 28.51
N GLN A 319 11.43 -38.82 29.49
CA GLN A 319 11.42 -37.37 29.74
C GLN A 319 11.77 -37.07 31.21
N ALA A 320 12.76 -36.21 31.42
CA ALA A 320 13.13 -35.71 32.74
C ALA A 320 12.43 -34.38 32.99
N ILE A 321 11.36 -34.38 33.79
CA ILE A 321 10.51 -33.21 34.04
C ILE A 321 10.48 -32.95 35.55
N ASN A 322 10.92 -31.75 35.95
CA ASN A 322 10.97 -31.32 37.36
C ASN A 322 11.67 -32.33 38.29
N GLY A 323 12.80 -32.91 37.82
CA GLY A 323 13.61 -33.85 38.60
C GLY A 323 13.05 -35.27 38.69
N ARG A 324 11.99 -35.60 37.94
CA ARG A 324 11.42 -36.95 37.86
C ARG A 324 11.45 -37.45 36.42
N TRP A 325 11.59 -38.76 36.25
CA TRP A 325 11.54 -39.42 34.95
C TRP A 325 10.14 -39.93 34.64
N TYR A 326 9.68 -39.72 33.41
CA TYR A 326 8.42 -40.21 32.87
C TYR A 326 8.70 -40.90 31.55
N TYR A 327 7.82 -41.82 31.13
CA TYR A 327 7.87 -42.39 29.79
C TYR A 327 6.58 -42.11 29.04
N LEU A 328 6.72 -41.50 27.86
CA LEU A 328 5.64 -41.23 26.92
C LEU A 328 5.77 -42.24 25.76
N ASP A 329 4.72 -42.96 25.41
CA ASP A 329 4.77 -43.94 24.33
C ASP A 329 4.89 -43.29 22.94
N GLY A 330 4.91 -44.09 21.87
CA GLY A 330 5.00 -43.58 20.50
C GLY A 330 3.81 -42.72 20.06
N SER A 331 2.68 -42.77 20.77
CA SER A 331 1.54 -41.86 20.59
C SER A 331 1.64 -40.58 21.44
N GLY A 332 2.67 -40.47 22.28
CA GLY A 332 2.88 -39.40 23.25
C GLY A 332 2.16 -39.61 24.58
N ALA A 333 1.43 -40.72 24.74
CA ALA A 333 0.67 -40.97 25.96
C ALA A 333 1.59 -41.44 27.09
N MET A 334 1.45 -40.83 28.27
CA MET A 334 2.20 -41.19 29.45
C MET A 334 1.83 -42.60 29.94
N LEU A 335 2.85 -43.43 30.16
CA LEU A 335 2.70 -44.77 30.71
C LEU A 335 2.70 -44.75 32.24
N THR A 336 2.05 -45.76 32.82
CA THR A 336 2.05 -46.07 34.26
C THR A 336 2.24 -47.57 34.48
N GLY A 337 2.56 -47.97 35.70
CA GLY A 337 2.79 -49.36 36.10
C GLY A 337 4.10 -49.95 35.59
N TRP A 338 4.16 -51.30 35.53
CA TRP A 338 5.31 -52.05 35.04
C TRP A 338 5.48 -51.89 33.53
N GLN A 339 6.66 -51.46 33.09
CA GLN A 339 6.99 -51.26 31.68
C GLN A 339 8.33 -51.93 31.33
N ARG A 340 8.36 -52.68 30.22
CA ARG A 340 9.59 -53.29 29.71
C ARG A 340 10.12 -52.47 28.53
N LEU A 341 11.16 -51.69 28.79
CA LEU A 341 11.70 -50.69 27.86
C LEU A 341 13.19 -50.98 27.62
N GLY A 342 13.63 -51.05 26.37
CA GLY A 342 15.04 -51.36 26.04
C GLY A 342 15.55 -52.68 26.63
N GLY A 343 14.65 -53.65 26.89
CA GLY A 343 14.99 -54.93 27.51
C GLY A 343 15.04 -54.93 29.04
N GLN A 344 14.90 -53.78 29.70
CA GLN A 344 14.88 -53.63 31.15
C GLN A 344 13.46 -53.36 31.65
N TRP A 345 13.16 -53.77 32.89
CA TRP A 345 11.89 -53.47 33.55
C TRP A 345 12.00 -52.20 34.37
N TYR A 346 10.98 -51.36 34.30
CA TYR A 346 10.81 -50.12 35.06
C TYR A 346 9.43 -50.12 35.68
N TYR A 347 9.27 -49.41 36.79
CA TYR A 347 7.97 -49.14 37.37
C TYR A 347 7.71 -47.63 37.38
N LEU A 348 6.64 -47.22 36.70
CA LEU A 348 6.12 -45.87 36.71
C LEU A 348 4.94 -45.82 37.68
N ASP A 349 4.95 -44.93 38.66
CA ASP A 349 3.86 -44.84 39.64
C ASP A 349 2.54 -44.35 39.00
N PRO A 350 1.42 -44.27 39.74
CA PRO A 350 0.16 -43.77 39.19
C PRO A 350 0.21 -42.31 38.67
N SER A 351 1.18 -41.50 39.11
CA SER A 351 1.46 -40.17 38.55
C SER A 351 2.35 -40.20 37.30
N GLY A 352 2.85 -41.39 36.93
CA GLY A 352 3.75 -41.64 35.81
C GLY A 352 5.23 -41.52 36.17
N ALA A 353 5.56 -41.17 37.42
CA ALA A 353 6.94 -40.96 37.82
C ALA A 353 7.66 -42.31 38.00
N MET A 354 8.84 -42.43 37.41
CA MET A 354 9.70 -43.60 37.53
C MET A 354 10.22 -43.75 38.97
N LEU A 355 9.99 -44.92 39.55
CA LEU A 355 10.48 -45.24 40.89
C LEU A 355 11.92 -45.76 40.88
N THR A 356 12.61 -45.52 41.99
CA THR A 356 13.96 -46.02 42.29
C THR A 356 14.01 -46.55 43.73
N GLY A 357 15.04 -47.33 44.06
CA GLY A 357 15.21 -47.96 45.36
C GLY A 357 14.25 -49.13 45.62
N TRP A 358 14.10 -49.49 46.89
CA TRP A 358 13.17 -50.52 47.34
C TRP A 358 11.72 -50.05 47.23
N GLN A 359 10.89 -50.83 46.54
CA GLN A 359 9.47 -50.54 46.32
C GLN A 359 8.60 -51.74 46.65
N ALA A 360 7.50 -51.50 47.36
CA ALA A 360 6.47 -52.50 47.65
C ALA A 360 5.34 -52.38 46.62
N ILE A 361 5.22 -53.37 45.73
CA ILE A 361 4.26 -53.36 44.61
C ILE A 361 3.48 -54.67 44.64
N ASN A 362 2.14 -54.58 44.77
CA ASN A 362 1.24 -55.74 44.83
C ASN A 362 1.67 -56.83 45.84
N GLY A 363 2.12 -56.42 47.03
CA GLY A 363 2.51 -57.33 48.11
C GLY A 363 3.88 -57.99 47.96
N LYS A 364 4.68 -57.59 46.96
CA LYS A 364 6.07 -58.03 46.76
C LYS A 364 7.02 -56.84 46.83
N TYR A 365 8.26 -57.10 47.23
CA TYR A 365 9.32 -56.08 47.29
C TYR A 365 10.25 -56.21 46.08
N TYR A 366 10.49 -55.10 45.39
CA TYR A 366 11.34 -55.00 44.21
C TYR A 366 12.41 -53.93 44.46
N TYR A 367 13.60 -54.12 43.90
CA TYR A 367 14.65 -53.11 43.92
C TYR A 367 14.84 -52.52 42.52
N LEU A 368 14.57 -51.23 42.38
CA LEU A 368 14.70 -50.44 41.16
C LEU A 368 16.02 -49.66 41.28
N GLY A 369 16.94 -49.82 40.33
CA GLY A 369 18.24 -49.12 40.36
C GLY A 369 18.10 -47.60 40.36
N THR A 370 19.21 -46.88 40.52
CA THR A 370 19.22 -45.40 40.42
C THR A 370 18.82 -44.90 39.04
N ASN A 371 19.03 -45.71 38.00
CA ASN A 371 18.54 -45.49 36.64
C ASN A 371 17.11 -46.02 36.42
N GLY A 372 16.43 -46.51 37.46
CA GLY A 372 15.09 -47.09 37.44
C GLY A 372 14.99 -48.53 36.96
N ALA A 373 16.07 -49.15 36.47
CA ALA A 373 16.01 -50.52 36.00
C ALA A 373 15.86 -51.51 37.16
N MET A 374 14.87 -52.38 37.09
CA MET A 374 14.61 -53.43 38.08
C MET A 374 15.74 -54.46 38.09
N TYR A 375 16.21 -54.79 39.28
CA TYR A 375 17.14 -55.89 39.50
C TYR A 375 16.38 -57.23 39.41
N TYR A 376 16.97 -58.24 38.79
CA TYR A 376 16.43 -59.60 38.74
C TYR A 376 17.57 -60.62 38.64
N ASN A 377 17.39 -61.81 39.22
CA ASN A 377 18.42 -62.87 39.32
C ASN A 377 19.77 -62.36 39.83
N THR A 378 19.76 -61.48 40.82
CA THR A 378 20.98 -60.81 41.28
C THR A 378 20.86 -60.35 42.74
N TRP A 379 21.97 -59.90 43.31
CA TRP A 379 22.03 -59.30 44.64
C TRP A 379 21.92 -57.77 44.53
N THR A 380 21.10 -57.15 45.39
CA THR A 380 20.99 -55.70 45.51
C THR A 380 22.21 -55.09 46.21
N PRO A 381 22.45 -53.77 46.10
CA PRO A 381 23.59 -53.11 46.77
C PRO A 381 23.61 -53.27 48.30
N ASP A 382 22.45 -53.49 48.92
CA ASP A 382 22.30 -53.77 50.37
C ASP A 382 22.35 -55.28 50.70
N GLY A 383 22.72 -56.14 49.76
CA GLY A 383 23.01 -57.56 50.00
C GLY A 383 21.79 -58.48 50.05
N LYS A 384 20.65 -58.10 49.46
CA LYS A 384 19.45 -58.95 49.37
C LYS A 384 19.32 -59.57 47.99
N TYR A 385 18.93 -60.83 47.92
CA TYR A 385 18.75 -61.52 46.64
C TYR A 385 17.34 -61.30 46.07
N VAL A 386 17.25 -60.92 44.80
CA VAL A 386 16.00 -60.86 44.04
C VAL A 386 15.98 -61.93 42.96
N ASP A 387 14.86 -62.64 42.84
CA ASP A 387 14.71 -63.78 41.92
C ASP A 387 14.54 -63.34 40.46
N GLY A 388 14.25 -64.29 39.56
CA GLY A 388 14.06 -64.02 38.13
C GLY A 388 12.85 -63.16 37.79
N SER A 389 11.91 -62.99 38.71
CA SER A 389 10.80 -62.04 38.60
C SER A 389 11.15 -60.66 39.16
N GLY A 390 12.33 -60.52 39.79
CA GLY A 390 12.79 -59.32 40.50
C GLY A 390 12.25 -59.18 41.91
N ALA A 391 11.49 -60.16 42.41
CA ALA A 391 10.95 -60.13 43.76
C ALA A 391 12.03 -60.54 44.77
N TRP A 392 12.09 -59.82 45.90
CA TRP A 392 12.95 -60.19 47.02
C TRP A 392 12.54 -61.54 47.60
N VAL A 393 13.51 -62.42 47.77
CA VAL A 393 13.36 -63.71 48.46
C VAL A 393 13.94 -63.56 49.85
N GLN A 394 13.10 -63.82 50.85
CA GLN A 394 13.48 -63.73 52.27
C GLN A 394 14.45 -64.85 52.68
#